data_AF-A0A383B6T7-F1
#
_entry.id   AF-A0A383B6T7-F1
#
_cell.length_a   1.000
_cell.length_b   1.000
_cell.length_c   1.000
_cell.angle_alpha   90.00
_cell.angle_beta   90.00
_cell.angle_gamma   90.00
#
_symmetry.space_group_name_H-M   'P 1'
#
loop_
_entity.id
_entity.type
_entity.pdbx_description
1 polymer ?
#
loop_
_entity_poly.entity_id
_entity_poly.type
_entity_poly.pdbx_seq_one_letter_code
_entity_poly.pdbx_strand_id
1 'polypeptide(L)' 'TGDHSTPSTMGSHSWHPIPVAVASQRALPMPSATFDERGCSLGSLGHLPSSSLMALALAHAGRLSKFGA' A
#
# COMPACT_ATOMS: atom_id res chain seq x y z
N THR A 1 2.11 0.18 -6.64
CA THR A 1 1.02 -0.82 -6.50
C THR A 1 0.77 -1.47 -7.84
N GLY A 2 0.19 -2.66 -7.83
CA GLY A 2 -0.46 -3.30 -8.97
C GLY A 2 -1.92 -3.60 -8.64
N ASP A 3 -2.59 -4.37 -9.48
CA ASP A 3 -3.91 -4.96 -9.22
C ASP A 3 -3.80 -6.44 -8.82
N HIS A 4 -2.75 -7.13 -9.27
CA HIS A 4 -2.39 -8.50 -8.86
C HIS A 4 -0.88 -8.78 -9.00
N SER A 5 -0.44 -9.94 -8.49
CA SER A 5 0.93 -10.44 -8.66
C SER A 5 0.99 -11.48 -9.78
N THR A 6 1.97 -11.39 -10.68
CA THR A 6 2.23 -12.38 -11.75
C THR A 6 3.69 -12.86 -11.70
N PRO A 7 4.02 -13.81 -10.80
CA PRO A 7 5.40 -14.31 -10.68
C PRO A 7 5.86 -14.99 -11.96
N SER A 8 7.07 -14.66 -12.45
CA SER A 8 7.62 -15.20 -13.70
C SER A 8 7.73 -16.72 -13.70
N THR A 9 8.00 -17.33 -12.54
CA THR A 9 8.05 -18.80 -12.36
C THR A 9 6.68 -19.47 -12.48
N MET A 10 5.59 -18.73 -12.28
CA MET A 10 4.21 -19.22 -12.41
C MET A 10 3.59 -18.88 -13.77
N GLY A 11 4.03 -17.80 -14.42
CA GLY A 11 3.47 -17.33 -15.70
C GLY A 11 1.98 -16.98 -15.64
N SER A 12 1.42 -16.81 -14.44
CA SER A 12 0.00 -16.62 -14.19
C SER A 12 -0.22 -15.77 -12.94
N HIS A 13 -1.44 -15.23 -12.80
CA HIS A 13 -1.80 -14.44 -11.63
C HIS A 13 -1.74 -15.30 -10.36
N SER A 14 -1.40 -14.68 -9.24
CA SER A 14 -1.27 -15.36 -7.96
C SER A 14 -1.86 -14.53 -6.81
N TRP A 15 -2.06 -15.18 -5.67
CA TRP A 15 -2.56 -14.58 -4.44
C TRP A 15 -1.49 -13.84 -3.63
N HIS A 16 -0.24 -13.80 -4.09
CA HIS A 16 0.84 -13.12 -3.39
C HIS A 16 0.52 -11.63 -3.24
N PRO A 17 0.80 -11.01 -2.08
CA PRO A 17 0.57 -9.60 -1.88
C PRO A 17 1.42 -8.77 -2.84
N ILE A 18 0.91 -7.58 -3.17
CA ILE A 18 1.58 -6.62 -4.04
C ILE A 18 2.27 -5.51 -3.22
N PRO A 19 3.43 -5.00 -3.64
CA PRO A 19 4.05 -3.86 -2.99
C PRO A 19 3.24 -2.58 -3.23
N VAL A 20 2.97 -1.83 -2.15
CA VAL A 20 2.23 -0.56 -2.17
C VAL A 20 2.98 0.50 -1.37
N ALA A 21 3.00 1.72 -1.90
CA ALA A 21 3.53 2.90 -1.22
C ALA A 21 2.55 4.08 -1.39
N VAL A 22 2.43 4.89 -0.34
CA VAL A 22 1.69 6.17 -0.37
C VAL A 22 2.68 7.27 -0.03
N ALA A 23 2.98 8.13 -1.00
CA ALA A 23 3.82 9.30 -0.80
C ALA A 23 2.95 10.49 -0.33
N SER A 24 3.25 11.02 0.85
CA SER A 24 2.51 12.13 1.44
C SER A 24 3.38 12.91 2.42
N GLN A 25 3.16 14.22 2.54
CA GLN A 25 3.76 15.04 3.60
C GLN A 25 3.30 14.62 5.00
N ARG A 26 2.19 13.87 5.10
CA ARG A 26 1.64 13.32 6.35
C ARG A 26 2.03 11.86 6.58
N ALA A 27 2.86 11.26 5.72
CA ALA A 27 3.32 9.89 5.89
C ALA A 27 4.28 9.79 7.09
N LEU A 28 4.22 8.68 7.80
CA LEU A 28 5.19 8.41 8.87
C LEU A 28 6.56 8.16 8.23
N PRO A 29 7.62 8.91 8.62
CA PRO A 29 8.95 8.68 8.08
C PRO A 29 9.43 7.26 8.37
N MET A 30 9.95 6.59 7.34
CA MET A 30 10.61 5.30 7.49
C MET A 30 12.06 5.43 7.02
N PRO A 31 13.05 5.29 7.92
CA PRO A 31 14.45 5.19 7.53
C PRO A 31 14.65 4.02 6.58
N SER A 32 15.45 4.22 5.52
CA SER A 32 15.85 3.17 4.57
C SER A 32 14.70 2.50 3.80
N ALA A 33 13.60 3.22 3.55
CA ALA A 33 12.48 2.68 2.78
C ALA A 33 12.88 2.35 1.33
N THR A 34 12.63 1.12 0.91
CA THR A 34 12.76 0.66 -0.48
C THR A 34 11.40 0.22 -1.03
N PHE A 35 11.25 0.30 -2.35
CA PHE A 35 10.04 -0.14 -3.04
C PHE A 35 10.28 -1.47 -3.75
N ASP A 36 10.15 -2.54 -2.97
CA ASP A 36 10.20 -3.93 -3.39
C ASP A 36 9.32 -4.77 -2.44
N GLU A 37 9.11 -6.05 -2.74
CA GLU A 37 8.21 -6.91 -1.97
C GLU A 37 8.63 -7.04 -0.48
N ARG A 38 9.94 -7.04 -0.19
CA ARG A 38 10.47 -7.18 1.17
C ARG A 38 10.50 -5.85 1.91
N GLY A 39 10.86 -4.76 1.24
CA GLY A 39 10.81 -3.41 1.78
C GLY A 39 9.38 -3.03 2.17
N CYS A 40 8.40 -3.34 1.32
CA CYS A 40 6.99 -3.06 1.61
C CYS A 40 6.42 -3.94 2.73
N SER A 41 6.90 -5.17 2.93
CA SER A 41 6.40 -6.04 4.02
C SER A 41 6.78 -5.54 5.41
N LEU A 42 7.85 -4.75 5.51
CA LEU A 42 8.30 -4.07 6.72
C LEU A 42 7.67 -2.66 6.88
N GLY A 43 6.88 -2.23 5.90
CA GLY A 43 6.32 -0.89 5.85
C GLY A 43 5.18 -0.64 6.84
N SER A 44 4.99 0.62 7.21
CA SER A 44 3.95 1.04 8.18
C SER A 44 2.50 0.86 7.71
N LEU A 45 2.27 0.64 6.41
CA LEU A 45 0.95 0.34 5.87
C LEU A 45 0.47 -1.07 6.26
N GLY A 46 1.40 -2.00 6.54
CA GLY A 46 1.10 -3.39 6.80
C GLY A 46 0.42 -4.10 5.62
N HIS A 47 -0.29 -5.18 5.91
CA HIS A 47 -1.07 -5.93 4.92
C HIS A 47 -2.54 -5.53 4.99
N LEU A 48 -3.07 -4.97 3.89
CA LEU A 48 -4.44 -4.46 3.83
C LEU A 48 -5.15 -4.83 2.51
N PRO A 49 -6.49 -4.89 2.50
CA PRO A 49 -7.25 -5.05 1.27
C PRO A 49 -7.07 -3.87 0.32
N SER A 50 -6.93 -4.13 -0.98
CA SER A 50 -6.77 -3.07 -2.00
C SER A 50 -7.94 -2.07 -2.02
N SER A 51 -9.15 -2.50 -1.64
CA SER A 51 -10.32 -1.62 -1.52
C SER A 51 -10.14 -0.48 -0.52
N SER A 52 -9.27 -0.66 0.49
CA SER A 52 -8.98 0.36 1.50
C SER A 52 -8.01 1.45 1.00
N LEU A 53 -7.34 1.25 -0.14
CA LEU A 53 -6.34 2.18 -0.66
C LEU A 53 -6.91 3.55 -0.99
N MET A 54 -8.12 3.61 -1.56
CA MET A 54 -8.76 4.88 -1.87
C MET A 54 -9.03 5.70 -0.59
N ALA A 55 -9.53 5.05 0.46
CA ALA A 55 -9.79 5.72 1.73
C ALA A 55 -8.49 6.25 2.37
N LEU A 56 -7.40 5.46 2.33
CA LEU A 56 -6.09 5.89 2.82
C LEU A 56 -5.53 7.06 1.99
N ALA A 57 -5.63 7.01 0.66
CA ALA A 57 -5.20 8.11 -0.21
C ALA A 57 -5.98 9.40 0.09
N LEU A 58 -7.30 9.31 0.29
CA LEU A 58 -8.14 10.45 0.68
C LEU A 58 -7.77 10.98 2.07
N ALA A 59 -7.45 10.12 3.03
CA ALA A 59 -6.97 10.54 4.35
C ALA A 59 -5.66 11.32 4.25
N HIS A 60 -4.67 10.79 3.50
CA HIS A 60 -3.41 11.49 3.26
C HIS A 60 -3.59 12.81 2.52
N ALA A 61 -4.56 12.90 1.60
CA ALA A 61 -4.93 14.13 0.90
C ALA A 61 -5.76 15.12 1.74
N GLY A 62 -6.25 14.73 2.92
CA GLY A 62 -7.14 15.57 3.75
C GLY A 62 -8.54 15.70 3.16
N ARG A 63 -8.97 14.71 2.37
CA ARG A 63 -10.26 14.65 1.68
C ARG A 63 -11.19 13.58 2.25
N LEU A 64 -10.82 12.99 3.39
CA LEU A 64 -11.65 12.02 4.09
C LEU A 64 -12.45 12.73 5.17
N SER A 65 -13.77 12.67 5.07
CA SER A 65 -14.67 13.20 6.10
C SER A 65 -14.75 12.26 7.29
N LYS A 66 -14.81 12.83 8.49
CA LYS A 66 -15.08 12.10 9.73
C LYS A 66 -16.52 11.54 9.67
N PHE A 67 -16.70 10.29 10.07
CA PHE A 67 -18.02 9.68 10.23
C PHE A 67 -18.42 9.72 11.71
N GLY A 68 -19.45 10.51 12.02
CA GLY A 68 -19.90 10.77 13.40
C GLY A 68 -18.97 11.72 14.18
N ALA A 69 -19.51 12.25 15.29
CA ALA A 69 -18.91 13.22 16.20
C ALA A 69 -18.48 14.58 15.62
#